data_AF-A0AB38YXZ0-F1
#
_entry.id   AF-A0AB38YXZ0-F1
#
_cell.length_a   1.000
_cell.length_b   1.000
_cell.length_c   1.000
_cell.angle_alpha   90.00
_cell.angle_beta   90.00
_cell.angle_gamma   90.00
#
_symmetry.space_group_name_H-M   'P 1'
#
loop_
_entity.id
_entity.type
_entity.pdbx_description
1 polymer ?
#
loop_
_entity_poly.entity_id
_entity_poly.type
_entity_poly.pdbx_seq_one_letter_code
_entity_poly.pdbx_strand_id
1 'polypeptide(L)'
;MKALFLSDEVNQLHWSVLKALCFVLSLLPLSQSAITLWSLSDASSQIMVAFLSISVLSSVWLVTFFNALQLTVVSLAHLNLSPLETQLIRIYRQVPMMTLAGMMAYMSFISLSL
;
A
#
# COMPACT_ATOMS: atom_id res chain seq x y z
N MET A 1 -33.20 -13.82 -5.00
CA MET A 1 -32.01 -13.40 -5.78
C MET A 1 -31.14 -12.42 -4.98
N LYS A 2 -30.55 -12.84 -3.85
CA LYS A 2 -29.69 -11.99 -2.99
C LYS A 2 -28.22 -12.44 -2.96
N ALA A 3 -27.93 -13.66 -3.39
CA ALA A 3 -26.58 -14.22 -3.38
C ALA A 3 -25.60 -13.54 -4.36
N LEU A 4 -26.11 -12.99 -5.48
CA LEU A 4 -25.28 -12.34 -6.50
C LEU A 4 -24.76 -10.95 -6.07
N PHE A 5 -25.52 -10.20 -5.25
CA PHE A 5 -25.09 -8.89 -4.75
C PHE A 5 -24.03 -9.01 -3.64
N LEU A 6 -24.13 -10.05 -2.79
CA LEU A 6 -23.14 -10.36 -1.76
C LEU A 6 -21.78 -10.73 -2.35
N SER A 7 -21.75 -11.45 -3.47
CA SER A 7 -20.48 -11.75 -4.15
C SER A 7 -19.83 -10.50 -4.74
N ASP A 8 -20.61 -9.55 -5.26
CA ASP A 8 -20.05 -8.36 -5.92
C ASP A 8 -19.41 -7.38 -4.93
N GLU A 9 -20.04 -7.09 -3.79
CA GLU A 9 -19.43 -6.20 -2.78
C GLU A 9 -18.17 -6.81 -2.15
N VAL A 10 -18.20 -8.11 -1.84
CA VAL A 10 -17.02 -8.81 -1.29
C VAL A 10 -15.91 -8.91 -2.35
N ASN A 11 -16.26 -9.12 -3.62
CA ASN A 11 -15.29 -9.13 -4.72
C ASN A 11 -14.69 -7.75 -4.98
N GLN A 12 -15.48 -6.67 -4.90
CA GLN A 12 -14.99 -5.30 -4.97
C GLN A 12 -14.05 -4.99 -3.81
N LEU A 13 -14.40 -5.42 -2.59
CA LEU A 13 -13.53 -5.32 -1.43
C LEU A 13 -12.22 -6.06 -1.66
N HIS A 14 -12.27 -7.32 -2.12
CA HIS A 14 -11.08 -8.11 -2.44
C HIS A 14 -10.19 -7.41 -3.47
N TRP A 15 -10.78 -6.89 -4.56
CA TRP A 15 -10.07 -6.14 -5.57
C TRP A 15 -9.43 -4.87 -5.03
N SER A 16 -10.11 -4.16 -4.12
CA SER A 16 -9.55 -2.96 -3.49
C SER A 16 -8.38 -3.29 -2.57
N VAL A 17 -8.47 -4.38 -1.81
CA VAL A 17 -7.36 -4.90 -0.98
C VAL A 17 -6.17 -5.32 -1.85
N LEU A 18 -6.42 -6.03 -2.97
CA LEU A 18 -5.37 -6.44 -3.90
C LEU A 18 -4.67 -5.24 -4.54
N LYS A 19 -5.43 -4.23 -4.98
CA LYS A 19 -4.85 -2.98 -5.51
C LYS A 19 -3.96 -2.29 -4.48
N ALA A 20 -4.44 -2.15 -3.25
CA ALA A 20 -3.66 -1.54 -2.18
C ALA A 20 -2.37 -2.34 -1.91
N LEU A 21 -2.43 -3.67 -1.88
CA LEU A 21 -1.25 -4.52 -1.73
C LEU A 21 -0.26 -4.35 -2.89
N CYS A 22 -0.72 -4.28 -4.14
CA CYS A 22 0.14 -3.99 -5.28
C CYS A 22 0.83 -2.63 -5.14
N PHE A 23 0.10 -1.60 -4.69
CA PHE A 23 0.67 -0.28 -4.41
C PHE A 23 1.76 -0.36 -3.32
N VAL A 24 1.48 -1.02 -2.19
CA VAL A 24 2.46 -1.21 -1.11
C VAL A 24 3.70 -1.95 -1.62
N LEU A 25 3.53 -3.05 -2.36
CA LEU A 25 4.65 -3.83 -2.88
C LEU A 25 5.46 -3.08 -3.95
N SER A 26 4.81 -2.20 -4.74
CA SER A 26 5.50 -1.36 -5.74
C SER A 26 6.49 -0.37 -5.12
N LEU A 27 6.38 -0.08 -3.82
CA LEU A 27 7.36 0.76 -3.11
C LEU A 27 8.77 0.15 -3.12
N LEU A 28 8.90 -1.18 -3.15
CA LEU A 28 10.20 -1.88 -3.25
C LEU A 28 10.93 -1.49 -4.55
N PRO A 29 10.43 -1.86 -5.74
CA PRO A 29 11.13 -1.57 -6.99
C PRO A 29 11.27 -0.06 -7.23
N LEU A 30 10.31 0.77 -6.77
CA LEU A 30 10.44 2.22 -6.86
C LEU A 30 11.60 2.75 -6.03
N SER A 31 11.74 2.30 -4.78
CA SER A 31 12.88 2.68 -3.94
C SER A 31 14.21 2.22 -4.54
N GLN A 32 14.29 0.99 -5.06
CA GLN A 32 15.47 0.49 -5.76
C GLN A 32 15.79 1.34 -7.00
N SER A 33 14.77 1.71 -7.78
CA SER A 33 14.94 2.53 -8.98
C SER A 33 15.48 3.92 -8.66
N ALA A 34 15.05 4.52 -7.54
CA ALA A 34 15.58 5.80 -7.09
C ALA A 34 17.06 5.69 -6.69
N ILE A 35 17.44 4.60 -6.01
CA ILE A 35 18.84 4.34 -5.63
C ILE A 35 19.71 4.12 -6.88
N THR A 36 19.24 3.34 -7.86
CA THR A 36 20.00 3.13 -9.09
C THR A 36 20.13 4.41 -9.90
N LEU A 37 19.07 5.20 -10.05
CA LEU A 37 19.12 6.50 -10.72
C LEU A 37 20.09 7.46 -10.02
N TRP A 38 20.09 7.49 -8.68
CA TRP A 38 21.08 8.24 -7.91
C TRP A 38 22.51 7.78 -8.24
N SER A 39 22.77 6.47 -8.20
CA SER A 39 24.11 5.91 -8.39
C SER A 39 24.68 6.11 -9.80
N LEU A 40 23.80 6.21 -10.81
CA LEU A 40 24.17 6.40 -12.21
C LEU A 40 24.28 7.87 -12.60
N SER A 41 23.84 8.79 -11.74
CA SER A 41 23.85 10.22 -12.02
C SER A 41 25.25 10.84 -11.87
N ASP A 42 25.60 11.74 -12.78
CA ASP A 42 26.82 12.53 -12.66
C ASP A 42 26.75 13.43 -11.42
N ALA A 43 27.91 13.70 -10.79
CA ALA A 43 28.01 14.49 -9.57
C ALA A 43 27.34 15.89 -9.67
N SER A 44 27.32 16.49 -10.86
CA SER A 44 26.64 17.77 -11.13
C SER A 44 25.12 17.68 -11.09
N SER A 45 24.54 16.51 -11.39
CA SER A 45 23.10 16.25 -11.46
C SER A 45 22.55 15.50 -10.25
N GLN A 46 23.43 14.95 -9.40
CA GLN A 46 23.10 14.11 -8.27
C GLN A 46 22.12 14.78 -7.29
N ILE A 47 22.30 16.07 -6.98
CA ILE A 47 21.39 16.83 -6.11
C ILE A 47 20.01 16.99 -6.76
N MET A 48 19.93 17.20 -8.08
CA MET A 48 18.64 17.29 -8.76
C MET A 48 17.89 15.95 -8.71
N VAL A 49 18.59 14.85 -9.00
CA VAL A 49 18.03 13.49 -8.93
C VAL A 49 17.61 13.14 -7.50
N ALA A 50 18.36 13.59 -6.49
CA ALA A 50 18.00 13.50 -5.07
C ALA A 50 16.61 14.06 -4.80
N PHE A 51 16.42 15.34 -5.11
CA PHE A 51 15.20 16.07 -4.81
C PHE A 51 14.01 15.48 -5.57
N LEU A 52 14.22 15.13 -6.84
CA LEU A 52 13.18 14.50 -7.64
C LEU A 52 12.77 13.14 -7.05
N SER A 53 13.74 12.30 -6.71
CA SER A 53 13.49 10.97 -6.15
C SER A 53 12.75 11.04 -4.82
N ILE A 54 13.19 11.91 -3.91
CA ILE A 54 12.54 12.11 -2.61
C ILE A 54 11.11 12.64 -2.81
N SER A 55 10.90 13.61 -3.71
CA SER A 55 9.58 14.17 -3.99
C SER A 55 8.61 13.13 -4.56
N VAL A 56 9.05 12.34 -5.55
CA VAL A 56 8.22 11.31 -6.17
C VAL A 56 7.91 10.20 -5.18
N LEU A 57 8.93 9.68 -4.48
CA LEU A 57 8.74 8.62 -3.48
C LEU A 57 7.81 9.09 -2.35
N SER A 58 7.95 10.32 -1.86
CA SER A 58 7.06 10.88 -0.84
C SER A 58 5.61 10.92 -1.30
N SER A 59 5.36 11.37 -2.54
CA SER A 59 4.01 11.37 -3.11
C SER A 59 3.43 9.96 -3.22
N VAL A 60 4.22 8.99 -3.70
CA VAL A 60 3.79 7.59 -3.80
C VAL A 60 3.48 7.02 -2.42
N TRP A 61 4.33 7.27 -1.41
CA TRP A 61 4.11 6.87 -0.02
C TRP A 61 2.80 7.40 0.56
N LEU A 62 2.46 8.66 0.30
CA LEU A 62 1.19 9.23 0.76
C LEU A 62 -0.02 8.57 0.09
N VAL A 63 0.06 8.34 -1.23
CA VAL A 63 -1.01 7.68 -1.99
C VAL A 63 -1.19 6.23 -1.53
N THR A 64 -0.11 5.49 -1.30
CA THR A 64 -0.19 4.10 -0.81
C THR A 64 -0.75 4.05 0.61
N PHE A 65 -0.29 4.94 1.50
CA PHE A 65 -0.83 5.07 2.85
C PHE A 65 -2.32 5.37 2.86
N PHE A 66 -2.76 6.35 2.06
CA PHE A 66 -4.16 6.74 2.00
C PHE A 66 -5.05 5.61 1.47
N ASN A 67 -4.63 4.91 0.42
CA ASN A 67 -5.34 3.74 -0.10
C ASN A 67 -5.46 2.62 0.94
N ALA A 68 -4.38 2.32 1.66
CA ALA A 68 -4.39 1.33 2.73
C ALA A 68 -5.29 1.75 3.91
N LEU A 69 -5.32 3.04 4.26
CA LEU A 69 -6.15 3.59 5.34
C LEU A 69 -7.63 3.58 4.98
N GLN A 70 -7.98 3.95 3.76
CA GLN A 70 -9.37 3.97 3.32
C GLN A 70 -10.01 2.60 3.54
N LEU A 71 -9.28 1.52 3.24
CA LEU A 71 -9.72 0.15 3.46
C LEU A 71 -10.01 -0.19 4.92
N THR A 72 -9.39 0.45 5.91
CA THR A 72 -9.70 0.19 7.33
C THR A 72 -10.92 0.96 7.83
N VAL A 73 -11.32 2.03 7.14
CA VAL A 73 -12.43 2.91 7.53
C VAL A 73 -13.72 2.65 6.75
N VAL A 74 -13.68 2.00 5.57
CA VAL A 74 -14.90 1.61 4.81
C VAL A 74 -15.97 0.98 5.71
N SER A 75 -17.18 1.54 5.67
CA SER A 75 -18.33 0.96 6.36
C SER A 75 -18.96 -0.13 5.50
N LEU A 76 -19.22 -1.28 6.11
CA LEU A 76 -19.92 -2.41 5.48
C LEU A 76 -21.33 -2.60 6.08
N ALA A 77 -21.92 -1.53 6.60
CA ALA A 77 -23.19 -1.56 7.33
C ALA A 77 -24.39 -2.10 6.52
N HIS A 78 -24.27 -2.16 5.20
CA HIS A 78 -25.31 -2.68 4.30
C HIS A 78 -25.25 -4.19 4.08
N LEU A 79 -24.16 -4.84 4.49
CA LEU A 79 -23.98 -6.28 4.36
C LEU A 79 -24.61 -7.01 5.55
N ASN A 80 -25.69 -7.76 5.29
CA ASN A 80 -26.29 -8.69 6.26
C ASN A 80 -25.41 -9.94 6.41
N LEU A 81 -24.29 -9.80 7.11
CA LEU A 81 -23.29 -10.87 7.30
C LEU A 81 -23.47 -11.57 8.64
N SER A 82 -23.02 -12.81 8.68
CA SER A 82 -22.80 -13.52 9.94
C SER A 82 -21.77 -12.78 10.81
N PRO A 83 -21.84 -12.90 12.15
CA PRO A 83 -20.83 -12.32 13.04
C PRO A 83 -19.42 -12.84 12.73
N LEU A 84 -19.28 -14.09 12.30
CA LEU A 84 -17.99 -14.69 11.91
C LEU A 84 -17.44 -14.08 10.61
N GLU A 85 -18.29 -13.91 9.60
CA GLU A 85 -17.90 -13.30 8.32
C GLU A 85 -17.48 -11.84 8.51
N THR A 86 -18.22 -11.11 9.35
CA THR A 86 -17.90 -9.72 9.70
C THR A 86 -16.53 -9.60 10.36
N GLN A 87 -16.20 -10.54 11.26
CA GLN A 87 -14.90 -10.57 11.92
C GLN A 87 -13.77 -10.91 10.94
N LEU A 88 -13.96 -11.89 10.06
CA LEU A 88 -12.99 -12.24 9.02
C LEU A 88 -12.71 -11.07 8.08
N ILE A 89 -13.76 -10.37 7.63
CA ILE A 89 -13.61 -9.19 6.75
C ILE A 89 -12.89 -8.05 7.48
N ARG A 90 -13.15 -7.83 8.78
CA ARG A 90 -12.41 -6.83 9.57
C ARG A 90 -10.91 -7.12 9.59
N ILE A 91 -10.51 -8.37 9.82
CA ILE A 91 -9.10 -8.77 9.84
C ILE A 91 -8.51 -8.61 8.42
N TYR A 92 -9.21 -9.10 7.40
CA TYR A 92 -8.75 -9.05 6.02
C TYR A 92 -8.48 -7.62 5.54
N ARG A 93 -9.30 -6.65 5.95
CA ARG A 93 -9.12 -5.23 5.62
C ARG A 93 -7.90 -4.57 6.26
N GLN A 94 -7.36 -5.14 7.33
CA GLN A 94 -6.14 -4.62 7.97
C GLN A 94 -4.87 -5.07 7.26
N VAL A 95 -4.94 -6.11 6.41
CA VAL A 95 -3.80 -6.69 5.72
C VAL A 95 -2.97 -5.64 4.97
N PRO A 96 -3.53 -4.73 4.14
CA PRO A 96 -2.75 -3.68 3.47
C PRO A 96 -1.96 -2.78 4.43
N MET A 97 -2.57 -2.37 5.54
CA MET A 97 -1.89 -1.54 6.53
C MET A 97 -0.80 -2.30 7.27
N MET A 98 -1.02 -3.57 7.62
CA MET A 98 0.03 -4.41 8.22
C MET A 98 1.20 -4.61 7.25
N THR A 99 0.94 -4.81 5.96
CA THR A 99 2.00 -4.91 4.95
C THR A 99 2.76 -3.60 4.79
N LEU A 100 2.08 -2.46 4.82
CA LEU A 100 2.72 -1.14 4.76
C LEU A 100 3.60 -0.90 5.98
N ALA A 101 3.14 -1.26 7.18
CA ALA A 101 3.93 -1.17 8.41
C ALA A 101 5.17 -2.07 8.36
N GLY A 102 5.02 -3.32 7.88
CA GLY A 102 6.14 -4.23 7.67
C GLY A 102 7.16 -3.69 6.66
N MET A 103 6.67 -3.08 5.57
CA MET A 103 7.49 -2.45 4.54
C MET A 103 8.27 -1.24 5.07
N MET A 104 7.63 -0.40 5.89
CA MET A 104 8.30 0.71 6.60
C MET A 104 9.39 0.19 7.54
N ALA A 105 9.10 -0.85 8.32
CA ALA A 105 10.07 -1.46 9.23
C ALA A 105 11.27 -2.02 8.45
N TYR A 106 11.03 -2.73 7.35
CA TYR A 106 12.08 -3.25 6.47
C TYR A 106 12.98 -2.16 5.89
N MET A 107 12.38 -1.10 5.34
CA MET A 107 13.13 0.04 4.79
C MET A 107 13.95 0.76 5.85
N SER A 108 13.38 0.94 7.05
CA SER A 108 14.10 1.55 8.17
C SER A 108 15.29 0.71 8.62
N PHE A 109 15.13 -0.62 8.67
CA PHE A 109 16.21 -1.54 9.03
C PHE A 109 17.36 -1.46 8.01
N ILE A 110 17.05 -1.47 6.71
CA ILE A 110 18.06 -1.30 5.65
C ILE A 110 18.79 0.03 5.80
N SER A 111 18.07 1.13 6.04
CA SER A 111 18.69 2.45 6.20
C SER A 111 19.60 2.55 7.43
N LEU A 112 19.37 1.74 8.46
CA LEU A 112 20.19 1.70 9.68
C LEU A 112 21.46 0.83 9.51
N SER A 113 21.45 -0.07 8.52
CA SER A 113 22.54 -1.00 8.23
C SER A 113 23.55 -0.48 7.18
N LEU A 114 23.29 0.69 6.61
CA LEU A 114 24.12 1.44 5.65
C LEU A 114 24.80 2.61 6.36
#